data_AF-A0A3D5CLG4-F1
#
_entry.id   AF-A0A3D5CLG4-F1
#
_cell.length_a   1.000
_cell.length_b   1.000
_cell.length_c   1.000
_cell.angle_alpha   90.00
_cell.angle_beta   90.00
_cell.angle_gamma   90.00
#
_symmetry.space_group_name_H-M   'P 1'
#
loop_
_entity.id
_entity.type
_entity.pdbx_description
1 polymer ?
#
loop_
_entity_poly.entity_id
_entity_poly.type
_entity_poly.pdbx_seq_one_letter_code
_entity_poly.pdbx_strand_id
1 'polypeptide(L)'
;MPIHKKWNPIGPRSISFVVDFYLENQQDIRADHDWDSDISHKWTLSTISQPIGVITLDPNLGTDMHPAGTLYGYQHHEDISNKESDYPPKLLQLVKNGASFIDYCDEQGILTEIDDMDIYSSLRDINGLIRTAYLSFDNIIKSK
;
A
#
# COMPACT_ATOMS: atom_id res chain seq x y z
N MET A 1 -12.73 -3.89 -9.07
CA MET A 1 -12.17 -2.60 -9.51
C MET A 1 -10.85 -2.34 -8.80
N PRO A 2 -9.71 -2.38 -9.49
CA PRO A 2 -8.45 -1.84 -8.97
C PRO A 2 -8.63 -0.37 -8.54
N ILE A 3 -8.08 -0.01 -7.37
CA ILE A 3 -8.04 1.40 -6.96
C ILE A 3 -6.81 2.01 -7.62
N HIS A 4 -7.02 2.60 -8.79
CA HIS A 4 -5.98 3.35 -9.46
C HIS A 4 -5.84 4.71 -8.79
N LYS A 5 -4.78 4.88 -8.01
CA LYS A 5 -4.29 6.19 -7.61
C LYS A 5 -2.98 6.45 -8.32
N LYS A 6 -2.77 7.72 -8.69
CA LYS A 6 -1.51 8.20 -9.22
C LYS A 6 -0.87 9.03 -8.12
N TRP A 7 0.28 8.58 -7.64
CA TRP A 7 1.15 9.35 -6.75
C TRP A 7 2.24 10.04 -7.57
N ASN A 8 2.95 10.96 -6.93
CA ASN A 8 4.19 11.49 -7.50
C ASN A 8 5.15 10.35 -7.89
N PRO A 9 6.05 10.55 -8.86
CA PRO A 9 7.08 9.57 -9.24
C PRO A 9 8.00 9.28 -8.04
N ILE A 10 7.61 8.29 -7.26
CA ILE A 10 8.25 7.85 -6.03
C ILE A 10 8.62 6.39 -6.24
N GLY A 11 9.78 5.99 -5.73
CA GLY A 11 10.26 4.62 -5.85
C GLY A 11 9.26 3.61 -5.27
N PRO A 12 9.04 2.45 -5.94
CA PRO A 12 8.14 1.41 -5.42
C PRO A 12 8.55 0.91 -4.03
N ARG A 13 9.84 1.04 -3.69
CA ARG A 13 10.40 0.71 -2.38
C ARG A 13 9.79 1.56 -1.24
N SER A 14 9.72 2.87 -1.40
CA SER A 14 9.23 3.78 -0.35
C SER A 14 7.74 3.57 -0.08
N ILE A 15 6.97 3.38 -1.15
CA ILE A 15 5.55 3.01 -1.05
C ILE A 15 5.40 1.65 -0.35
N SER A 16 6.25 0.68 -0.68
CA SER A 16 6.21 -0.64 -0.06
C SER A 16 6.47 -0.60 1.44
N PHE A 17 7.41 0.21 1.93
CA PHE A 17 7.62 0.40 3.36
C PHE A 17 6.38 0.96 4.06
N VAL A 18 5.69 1.91 3.43
CA VAL A 18 4.46 2.49 3.97
C VAL A 18 3.32 1.47 3.99
N VAL A 19 3.19 0.65 2.94
CA VAL A 19 2.18 -0.42 2.87
C VAL A 19 2.45 -1.50 3.91
N ASP A 20 3.70 -1.97 4.04
CA ASP A 20 4.10 -2.95 5.05
C ASP A 20 3.74 -2.46 6.45
N PHE A 21 4.17 -1.25 6.80
CA PHE A 21 3.86 -0.66 8.09
C PHE A 21 2.35 -0.53 8.31
N TYR A 22 1.61 -0.06 7.30
CA TYR A 22 0.16 0.09 7.40
C TYR A 22 -0.52 -1.25 7.69
N LEU A 23 -0.17 -2.31 6.94
CA LEU A 23 -0.75 -3.64 7.07
C LEU A 23 -0.38 -4.33 8.39
N GLU A 24 0.86 -4.18 8.87
CA GLU A 24 1.31 -4.68 10.18
C GLU A 24 0.51 -4.09 11.35
N ASN A 25 -0.03 -2.88 11.19
CA ASN A 25 -0.82 -2.20 12.21
C ASN A 25 -2.34 -2.47 12.09
N GLN A 26 -2.78 -3.30 11.14
CA GLN A 26 -4.19 -3.68 11.02
C GLN A 26 -4.51 -4.89 11.89
N GLN A 27 -5.48 -4.72 12.80
CA GLN A 27 -5.94 -5.82 13.64
C GLN A 27 -6.61 -6.92 12.82
N ASP A 28 -6.33 -8.17 13.19
CA ASP A 28 -6.89 -9.37 12.55
C ASP A 28 -6.60 -9.51 11.05
N ILE A 29 -5.54 -8.86 10.57
CA ILE A 29 -5.01 -9.01 9.22
C ILE A 29 -3.60 -9.57 9.32
N ARG A 30 -3.34 -10.64 8.57
CA ARG A 30 -2.00 -11.11 8.24
C ARG A 30 -1.73 -10.75 6.79
N ALA A 31 -0.59 -10.11 6.56
CA ALA A 31 -0.09 -9.78 5.23
C ALA A 31 1.25 -10.49 5.03
N ASP A 32 1.32 -11.36 4.03
CA ASP A 32 2.58 -11.97 3.59
C ASP A 32 3.05 -11.22 2.33
N HIS A 33 4.15 -10.47 2.46
CA HIS A 33 4.76 -9.68 1.39
C HIS A 33 5.73 -10.55 0.58
N ASP A 34 5.46 -10.71 -0.70
CA ASP A 34 6.32 -11.36 -1.69
C ASP A 34 7.05 -10.28 -2.51
N TRP A 35 8.38 -10.27 -2.40
CA TRP A 35 9.27 -9.40 -3.16
C TRP A 35 9.68 -10.13 -4.43
N ASP A 36 8.94 -9.95 -5.53
CA ASP A 36 9.42 -10.41 -6.83
C ASP A 36 10.37 -9.35 -7.42
N SER A 37 11.54 -9.80 -7.81
CA SER A 37 12.82 -9.11 -7.63
C SER A 37 13.06 -7.77 -8.35
N ASP A 38 12.12 -7.16 -9.07
CA ASP A 38 12.43 -5.88 -9.75
C ASP A 38 11.27 -4.90 -9.98
N ILE A 39 9.99 -5.28 -9.93
CA ILE A 39 8.91 -4.39 -10.43
C ILE A 39 7.59 -4.54 -9.66
N SER A 40 7.17 -5.75 -9.27
CA SER A 40 5.85 -5.99 -8.68
C SER A 40 5.97 -6.42 -7.23
N HIS A 41 5.51 -5.57 -6.30
CA HIS A 41 5.34 -5.98 -4.90
C HIS A 41 3.94 -6.55 -4.69
N LYS A 42 3.83 -7.68 -3.99
CA LYS A 42 2.55 -8.35 -3.77
C LYS A 42 2.37 -8.72 -2.30
N TRP A 43 1.21 -8.39 -1.75
CA TRP A 43 0.80 -8.80 -0.42
C TRP A 43 -0.38 -9.76 -0.51
N THR A 44 -0.21 -10.95 0.06
CA THR A 44 -1.34 -11.87 0.27
C THR A 44 -1.96 -11.60 1.62
N LEU A 45 -3.26 -11.33 1.64
CA LEU A 45 -4.00 -10.89 2.82
C LEU A 45 -4.95 -11.97 3.31
N SER A 46 -4.91 -12.22 4.61
CA SER A 46 -5.80 -13.15 5.29
C SER A 46 -6.24 -12.61 6.65
N THR A 47 -7.41 -13.01 7.12
CA THR A 47 -7.71 -12.98 8.56
C THR A 47 -7.17 -14.25 9.19
N ILE A 48 -7.27 -14.35 10.52
CA ILE A 48 -7.04 -15.60 11.26
C ILE A 48 -7.90 -16.76 10.70
N SER A 49 -9.08 -16.45 10.18
CA SER A 49 -10.08 -17.45 9.78
C SER A 49 -10.11 -17.76 8.28
N GLN A 50 -9.74 -16.84 7.39
CA GLN A 50 -9.88 -17.03 5.95
C GLN A 50 -9.03 -16.06 5.12
N PRO A 51 -8.65 -16.42 3.88
CA PRO A 51 -8.07 -15.48 2.93
C PRO A 51 -9.07 -14.34 2.62
N ILE A 52 -8.54 -13.14 2.47
CA ILE A 52 -9.32 -11.93 2.17
C ILE A 52 -9.05 -11.47 0.75
N GLY A 53 -7.79 -11.55 0.28
CA GLY A 53 -7.43 -11.18 -1.08
C GLY A 53 -5.94 -10.95 -1.25
N VAL A 54 -5.58 -10.23 -2.30
CA VAL A 54 -4.20 -9.79 -2.56
C VAL A 54 -4.20 -8.31 -2.89
N ILE A 55 -3.10 -7.67 -2.55
CA ILE A 55 -2.75 -6.31 -2.96
C ILE A 55 -1.51 -6.42 -3.84
N THR A 56 -1.43 -5.71 -4.96
CA THR A 56 -0.16 -5.56 -5.70
C THR A 56 0.18 -4.10 -5.91
N LEU A 57 1.46 -3.81 -5.99
CA LEU A 57 2.03 -2.54 -6.40
C LEU A 57 2.81 -2.78 -7.68
N ASP A 58 2.25 -2.38 -8.82
CA ASP A 58 2.92 -2.49 -10.12
C ASP A 58 3.11 -1.07 -10.71
N PRO A 59 4.35 -0.58 -10.80
CA PRO A 59 4.68 0.75 -11.30
C PRO A 59 4.57 0.87 -12.82
N ASN A 60 4.37 -0.23 -13.55
CA ASN A 60 4.39 -0.25 -15.03
C ASN A 60 3.01 -0.42 -15.67
N LEU A 61 1.97 -0.75 -14.90
CA LEU A 61 0.68 -1.14 -15.45
C LEU A 61 -0.27 0.07 -15.62
N GLY A 62 0.29 1.24 -15.97
CA GLY A 62 -0.45 2.46 -16.26
C GLY A 62 0.36 3.59 -16.93
N THR A 63 0.36 3.60 -18.27
CA THR A 63 0.68 4.72 -19.21
C THR A 63 2.02 5.44 -19.02
N ASP A 64 2.86 5.38 -20.05
CA ASP A 64 4.08 6.13 -20.31
C ASP A 64 4.34 7.39 -19.45
N MET A 65 5.52 7.37 -18.83
CA MET A 65 6.15 8.40 -18.00
C MET A 65 5.64 8.50 -16.56
N HIS A 66 6.52 8.08 -15.66
CA HIS A 66 6.53 8.20 -14.20
C HIS A 66 5.90 7.01 -13.43
N PRO A 67 6.66 6.34 -12.54
CA PRO A 67 6.15 5.25 -11.72
C PRO A 67 5.09 5.82 -10.76
N ALA A 68 3.83 5.68 -11.14
CA ALA A 68 2.73 5.82 -10.24
C ALA A 68 2.58 4.48 -9.52
N GLY A 69 2.90 4.43 -8.23
CA GLY A 69 2.53 3.28 -7.42
C GLY A 69 1.03 3.03 -7.61
N THR A 70 0.64 1.85 -8.05
CA THR A 70 -0.76 1.50 -8.24
C THR A 70 -1.08 0.34 -7.32
N LEU A 71 -1.94 0.56 -6.33
CA LEU A 71 -2.41 -0.49 -5.43
C LEU A 71 -3.51 -1.32 -6.12
N TYR A 72 -3.12 -2.37 -6.85
CA TYR A 72 -4.09 -3.31 -7.42
C TYR A 72 -4.74 -4.14 -6.33
N GLY A 73 -6.06 -4.19 -6.35
CA GLY A 73 -6.82 -5.15 -5.57
C GLY A 73 -7.09 -6.41 -6.40
N TYR A 74 -6.66 -7.55 -5.84
CA TYR A 74 -7.06 -8.93 -6.10
C TYR A 74 -6.74 -9.53 -7.49
N GLN A 75 -5.98 -10.62 -7.48
CA GLN A 75 -5.72 -11.49 -8.62
C GLN A 75 -6.68 -12.69 -8.53
N HIS A 76 -7.66 -12.75 -9.43
CA HIS A 76 -8.39 -13.99 -9.75
C HIS A 76 -8.04 -14.39 -11.19
N HIS A 77 -7.94 -15.68 -11.45
CA HIS A 77 -7.40 -16.28 -12.68
C HIS A 77 -8.24 -16.08 -13.97
N GLU A 78 -9.25 -15.22 -13.99
CA GLU A 78 -10.18 -15.09 -15.12
C GLU A 78 -10.41 -13.61 -15.50
N ASP A 79 -10.31 -13.31 -16.81
CA ASP A 79 -10.52 -12.00 -17.44
C ASP A 79 -12.00 -11.54 -17.39
N ILE A 80 -12.52 -11.31 -16.19
CA ILE A 80 -13.87 -10.75 -15.98
C ILE A 80 -13.73 -9.34 -15.36
N SER A 81 -14.47 -8.38 -15.90
CA SER A 81 -14.51 -7.01 -15.37
C SER A 81 -15.19 -6.98 -13.99
N ASN A 82 -14.42 -6.82 -12.92
CA ASN A 82 -14.89 -6.85 -11.53
C ASN A 82 -15.52 -5.52 -11.07
N LYS A 83 -16.73 -5.58 -10.50
CA LYS A 83 -17.40 -4.49 -9.78
C LYS A 83 -16.94 -4.41 -8.32
N GLU A 84 -17.06 -3.26 -7.66
CA GLU A 84 -16.73 -3.14 -6.22
C GLU A 84 -17.49 -4.16 -5.35
N SER A 85 -18.74 -4.50 -5.71
CA SER A 85 -19.56 -5.49 -5.01
C SER A 85 -18.97 -6.90 -4.96
N ASP A 86 -18.02 -7.20 -5.84
CA ASP A 86 -17.46 -8.55 -6.01
C ASP A 86 -16.35 -8.84 -4.98
N TYR A 87 -16.00 -7.84 -4.16
CA TYR A 87 -14.92 -7.92 -3.19
C TYR A 87 -15.46 -7.96 -1.75
N PRO A 88 -14.79 -8.69 -0.84
CA PRO A 88 -15.11 -8.62 0.58
C PRO A 88 -15.06 -7.17 1.09
N PRO A 89 -16.08 -6.67 1.81
CA PRO A 89 -16.08 -5.29 2.30
C PRO A 89 -14.85 -4.92 3.13
N LYS A 90 -14.33 -5.88 3.91
CA LYS A 90 -13.10 -5.72 4.70
C LYS A 90 -11.88 -5.46 3.80
N LEU A 91 -11.78 -6.14 2.65
CA LEU A 91 -10.71 -5.90 1.68
C LEU A 91 -10.82 -4.49 1.09
N LEU A 92 -12.03 -4.11 0.65
CA LEU A 92 -12.24 -2.79 0.04
C LEU A 92 -11.87 -1.66 1.00
N GLN A 93 -12.30 -1.74 2.25
CA GLN A 93 -11.99 -0.73 3.26
C GLN A 93 -10.49 -0.66 3.53
N LEU A 94 -9.83 -1.81 3.66
CA LEU A 94 -8.39 -1.90 3.86
C LEU A 94 -7.60 -1.24 2.71
N VAL A 95 -7.95 -1.55 1.47
CA VAL A 95 -7.31 -0.96 0.27
C VAL A 95 -7.58 0.54 0.19
N LYS A 96 -8.81 1.00 0.47
CA LYS A 96 -9.18 2.43 0.47
C LYS A 96 -8.41 3.21 1.55
N ASN A 97 -8.31 2.66 2.75
CA ASN A 97 -7.61 3.30 3.86
C ASN A 97 -6.09 3.31 3.65
N GLY A 98 -5.51 2.19 3.20
CA GLY A 98 -4.09 2.11 2.85
C GLY A 98 -3.72 3.12 1.76
N ALA A 99 -4.52 3.21 0.69
CA ALA A 99 -4.31 4.22 -0.35
C ALA A 99 -4.43 5.66 0.17
N SER A 100 -5.31 5.93 1.14
CA SER A 100 -5.43 7.25 1.76
C SER A 100 -4.27 7.57 2.70
N PHE A 101 -3.68 6.56 3.34
CA PHE A 101 -2.49 6.73 4.15
C PHE A 101 -1.25 7.04 3.29
N ILE A 102 -1.14 6.40 2.13
CA ILE A 102 -0.07 6.71 1.16
C ILE A 102 -0.21 8.15 0.66
N ASP A 103 -1.42 8.60 0.29
CA ASP A 103 -1.67 10.01 -0.08
C ASP A 103 -1.20 10.96 1.04
N TYR A 104 -1.56 10.65 2.28
CA TYR A 104 -1.14 11.45 3.42
C TYR A 104 0.40 11.50 3.54
N CYS A 105 1.08 10.37 3.39
CA CYS A 105 2.54 10.33 3.42
C CYS A 105 3.18 11.12 2.25
N ASP A 106 2.58 11.09 1.06
CA ASP A 106 3.02 11.90 -0.09
C ASP A 106 2.85 13.41 0.20
N GLU A 107 1.66 13.81 0.65
CA GLU A 107 1.34 15.20 1.00
C GLU A 107 2.24 15.78 2.11
N GLN A 108 2.68 14.93 3.05
CA GLN A 108 3.60 15.31 4.12
C GLN A 108 5.08 15.20 3.71
N GLY A 109 5.41 14.79 2.47
CA GLY A 109 6.78 14.64 1.99
C GLY A 109 7.55 13.44 2.56
N ILE A 110 6.86 12.55 3.28
CA ILE A 110 7.46 11.37 3.93
C ILE A 110 8.01 10.39 2.90
N LEU A 111 7.28 10.20 1.79
CA LEU A 111 7.72 9.30 0.74
C LEU A 111 9.02 9.77 0.07
N THR A 112 9.14 11.09 -0.17
CA THR A 112 10.38 11.71 -0.67
C THR A 112 11.52 11.55 0.33
N GLU A 113 11.27 11.76 1.62
CA GLU A 113 12.28 11.60 2.67
C GLU A 113 12.81 10.16 2.74
N ILE A 114 11.93 9.16 2.58
CA ILE A 114 12.34 7.74 2.53
C ILE A 114 13.14 7.42 1.25
N ASP A 115 12.81 8.02 0.11
CA ASP A 115 13.57 7.85 -1.14
C ASP A 115 14.96 8.51 -1.06
N ASP A 116 15.07 9.67 -0.40
CA ASP A 116 16.34 10.39 -0.18
C ASP A 116 17.23 9.71 0.87
N MET A 117 16.65 8.83 1.71
CA MET A 117 17.39 8.00 2.64
C MET A 117 18.19 6.93 1.88
N ASP A 118 19.52 7.05 1.93
CA ASP A 118 20.43 6.06 1.35
C ASP A 118 20.16 4.66 1.96
N ILE A 119 20.58 3.60 1.25
CA ILE A 119 20.41 2.18 1.62
C ILE A 119 20.93 1.87 3.04
N TYR A 120 21.83 2.71 3.56
CA TYR A 120 22.41 2.61 4.92
C TYR A 120 21.61 3.33 6.01
N SER A 121 20.58 4.11 5.68
CA SER A 121 19.64 4.62 6.66
C SER A 121 19.02 3.45 7.40
N SER A 122 19.01 3.51 8.73
CA SER A 122 18.55 2.36 9.49
C SER A 122 17.04 2.19 9.25
N LEU A 123 16.58 0.96 9.02
CA LEU A 123 15.14 0.64 8.93
C LEU A 123 14.35 1.19 10.15
N ARG A 124 15.04 1.41 11.27
CA ARG A 124 14.50 2.06 12.47
C ARG A 124 14.08 3.50 12.22
N ASP A 125 14.85 4.27 11.45
CA ASP A 125 14.57 5.68 11.18
C ASP A 125 13.39 5.81 10.20
N ILE A 126 13.38 5.01 9.14
CA ILE A 126 12.24 4.87 8.22
C ILE A 126 10.96 4.50 9.00
N ASN A 127 11.03 3.48 9.86
CA ASN A 127 9.89 3.09 10.70
C ASN A 127 9.47 4.19 11.68
N GLY A 128 10.39 5.01 12.17
CA GLY A 128 10.11 6.15 13.04
C GLY A 128 9.30 7.24 12.33
N LEU A 129 9.69 7.57 11.10
CA LEU A 129 8.98 8.51 10.23
C LEU A 129 7.57 8.01 9.93
N ILE A 130 7.45 6.77 9.43
CA ILE A 130 6.15 6.19 9.05
C ILE A 130 5.24 6.05 10.28
N ARG A 131 5.76 5.65 11.44
CA ARG A 131 4.98 5.57 12.69
C ARG A 131 4.39 6.92 13.08
N THR A 132 5.18 7.98 12.99
CA THR A 132 4.72 9.33 13.34
C THR A 132 3.61 9.78 12.38
N ALA A 133 3.78 9.51 11.08
CA ALA A 133 2.75 9.75 10.08
C ALA A 133 1.47 8.94 10.36
N TYR A 134 1.60 7.65 10.68
CA TYR A 134 0.48 6.75 10.96
C TYR A 134 -0.35 7.21 12.15
N LEU A 135 0.28 7.60 13.25
CA LEU A 135 -0.44 8.09 14.44
C LEU A 135 -1.24 9.37 14.14
N SER A 136 -0.66 10.30 13.37
CA SER A 136 -1.35 11.52 12.94
C SER A 136 -2.54 11.20 12.03
N PHE A 137 -2.35 10.30 11.07
CA PHE A 137 -3.41 9.85 10.17
C PHE A 137 -4.56 9.12 10.87
N ASP A 138 -4.25 8.20 11.79
CA ASP A 138 -5.25 7.45 12.57
C ASP A 138 -6.10 8.38 13.44
N ASN A 139 -5.49 9.42 14.02
CA ASN A 139 -6.22 10.47 14.74
C ASN A 139 -7.17 11.26 13.84
N ILE A 140 -6.77 11.56 12.59
CA ILE A 140 -7.63 12.24 11.60
C ILE A 140 -8.82 11.36 11.22
N ILE A 141 -8.61 10.07 10.98
CA ILE A 141 -9.70 9.14 10.65
C ILE A 141 -10.67 9.00 11.82
N LYS A 142 -10.17 8.84 13.05
CA LYS A 142 -11.02 8.66 14.24
C LYS A 142 -11.80 9.92 14.64
N SER A 143 -11.37 11.09 14.18
CA SER A 143 -12.04 12.37 14.44
C SER A 143 -13.15 12.70 13.42
N LYS A 144 -13.32 11.89 12.36
CA LYS A 144 -14.38 12.01 11.35
C LYS A 144 -15.53 11.06 11.65
#